data_AF-A0A1C7LNK1-F1
#
_entry.id   AF-A0A1C7LNK1-F1
#
_cell.length_a   1.000
_cell.length_b   1.000
_cell.length_c   1.000
_cell.angle_alpha   90.00
_cell.angle_beta   90.00
_cell.angle_gamma   90.00
#
_symmetry.space_group_name_H-M   'P 1'
#
loop_
_entity.id
_entity.type
_entity.pdbx_description
1 polymer ?
#
loop_
_entity_poly.entity_id
_entity_poly.type
_entity_poly.pdbx_seq_one_letter_code
_entity_poly.pdbx_strand_id
1 'polypeptide(L)'
;MTFVALSALEYVVPANVITVAFSAARVNQELAKEGISFPFSNRFWASNWPTGKSPLPGYIIHLIPTIVIIIAPHRRWLILSSWTSRDNPLQVINFAIVVGLFWLRWRRPDIERPFKVWWPVAIFFLAASTFLLVATFLRPANRIGDTPPLPYWLYCIVGIAVLLFGVIYWAGWRVVPRWLGYELVPQKEVLSDGTVVTLSTYKKIQ
;
A
#
# COMPACT_ATOMS: atom_id res chain seq x y z
N MET A 1 3.17 35.87 14.18
CA MET A 1 3.24 34.39 14.21
C MET A 1 2.16 33.72 13.35
N THR A 2 1.01 34.34 13.12
CA THR A 2 -0.07 33.82 12.24
C THR A 2 0.31 33.73 10.76
N PHE A 3 1.07 34.69 10.21
CA PHE A 3 1.45 34.69 8.79
C PHE A 3 2.47 33.59 8.43
N VAL A 4 3.40 33.26 9.35
CA VAL A 4 4.39 32.18 9.18
C VAL A 4 3.74 30.80 9.32
N ALA A 5 2.75 30.66 10.22
CA ALA A 5 1.99 29.43 10.35
C ALA A 5 1.06 29.21 9.15
N LEU A 6 0.44 30.28 8.61
CA LEU A 6 -0.42 30.20 7.44
C LEU A 6 0.37 29.90 6.17
N SER A 7 1.53 30.53 5.97
CA SER A 7 2.40 30.24 4.83
C SER A 7 3.06 28.86 4.93
N ALA A 8 3.45 28.42 6.13
CA ALA A 8 3.91 27.04 6.33
C ALA A 8 2.78 26.04 6.03
N LEU A 9 1.53 26.31 6.43
CA LEU A 9 0.39 25.45 6.08
C LEU A 9 0.10 25.45 4.58
N GLU A 10 0.11 26.61 3.91
CA GLU A 10 -0.17 26.73 2.48
C GLU A 10 0.90 26.06 1.60
N TYR A 11 2.17 26.05 1.98
CA TYR A 11 3.24 25.44 1.18
C TYR A 11 3.59 24.01 1.60
N VAL A 12 3.59 23.69 2.90
CA VAL A 12 4.01 22.37 3.41
C VAL A 12 2.95 21.31 3.13
N VAL A 13 1.67 21.65 3.23
CA VAL A 13 0.59 20.67 3.00
C VAL A 13 0.56 20.19 1.54
N PRO A 14 0.59 21.07 0.52
CA PRO A 14 0.65 20.62 -0.88
C PRO A 14 1.96 19.90 -1.22
N ALA A 15 3.10 20.38 -0.70
CA ALA A 15 4.41 19.76 -0.96
C ALA A 15 4.49 18.33 -0.42
N ASN A 16 3.98 18.09 0.79
CA ASN A 16 3.92 16.76 1.39
C ASN A 16 3.00 15.83 0.59
N VAL A 17 1.82 16.30 0.19
CA VAL A 17 0.87 15.51 -0.61
C VAL A 17 1.48 15.10 -1.95
N ILE A 18 2.13 16.04 -2.66
CA ILE A 18 2.78 15.75 -3.94
C ILE A 18 3.92 14.73 -3.76
N THR A 19 4.71 14.87 -2.70
CA THR A 19 5.83 13.98 -2.41
C THR A 19 5.34 12.57 -2.10
N VAL A 20 4.32 12.42 -1.25
CA VAL A 20 3.74 11.11 -0.92
C VAL A 20 3.10 10.47 -2.16
N ALA A 21 2.35 11.24 -2.95
CA ALA A 21 1.74 10.74 -4.17
C ALA A 21 2.80 10.27 -5.20
N PHE A 22 3.89 11.02 -5.34
CA PHE A 22 5.00 10.64 -6.23
C PHE A 22 5.73 9.38 -5.75
N SER A 23 6.05 9.30 -4.45
CA SER A 23 6.67 8.11 -3.86
C SER A 23 5.78 6.87 -4.04
N ALA A 24 4.48 6.98 -3.77
CA ALA A 24 3.53 5.89 -3.95
C ALA A 24 3.39 5.47 -5.42
N ALA A 25 3.38 6.43 -6.35
CA ALA A 25 3.36 6.14 -7.79
C ALA A 25 4.59 5.35 -8.24
N ARG A 26 5.78 5.68 -7.72
CA ARG A 26 7.01 4.94 -8.02
C ARG A 26 7.00 3.52 -7.46
N VAL A 27 6.54 3.33 -6.23
CA VAL A 27 6.40 1.98 -5.67
C VAL A 27 5.49 1.13 -6.56
N ASN A 28 4.32 1.64 -6.94
CA ASN A 28 3.40 0.93 -7.83
C ASN A 28 4.03 0.61 -9.20
N GLN A 29 4.82 1.53 -9.75
CA GLN A 29 5.51 1.33 -11.01
C GLN A 29 6.55 0.20 -10.94
N GLU A 30 7.37 0.15 -9.88
CA GLU A 30 8.37 -0.91 -9.70
C GLU A 30 7.70 -2.26 -9.49
N LEU A 31 6.62 -2.32 -8.71
CA LEU A 31 5.80 -3.52 -8.57
C LEU A 31 5.24 -3.99 -9.93
N ALA A 32 4.81 -3.06 -10.79
CA ALA A 32 4.33 -3.39 -12.13
C ALA A 32 5.46 -3.93 -13.04
N LYS A 33 6.68 -3.41 -12.92
CA LYS A 33 7.87 -3.91 -13.64
C LYS A 33 8.29 -5.29 -13.17
N GLU A 34 8.12 -5.60 -11.89
CA GLU A 34 8.33 -6.93 -11.31
C GLU A 34 7.25 -7.94 -11.73
N GLY A 35 6.23 -7.50 -12.47
CA GLY A 35 5.20 -8.36 -13.01
C GLY A 35 4.04 -8.61 -12.05
N ILE A 36 3.90 -7.82 -10.97
CA ILE A 36 2.69 -7.83 -10.15
C ILE A 36 1.54 -7.33 -11.04
N SER A 37 0.47 -8.13 -11.12
CA SER A 37 -0.66 -7.83 -11.98
C SER A 37 -1.45 -6.62 -11.45
N PHE A 38 -1.45 -5.53 -12.22
CA PHE A 38 -2.31 -4.38 -12.00
C PHE A 38 -3.53 -4.40 -12.95
N PRO A 39 -4.67 -3.80 -12.56
CA PRO A 39 -5.85 -3.70 -13.44
C PRO A 39 -5.51 -2.86 -14.68
N PHE A 40 -5.90 -3.26 -15.90
CA PHE A 40 -5.62 -2.51 -17.16
C PHE A 40 -4.18 -2.62 -17.73
N SER A 41 -3.56 -3.79 -17.62
CA SER A 41 -2.24 -4.16 -18.20
C SER A 41 -1.02 -3.55 -17.51
N ASN A 42 -0.07 -4.41 -17.11
CA ASN A 42 1.20 -4.00 -16.47
C ASN A 42 2.00 -3.01 -17.33
N ARG A 43 1.84 -3.04 -18.65
CA ARG A 43 2.49 -2.10 -19.57
C ARG A 43 2.08 -0.65 -19.30
N PHE A 44 0.83 -0.40 -18.91
CA PHE A 44 0.35 0.94 -18.59
C PHE A 44 0.94 1.43 -17.26
N TRP A 45 0.95 0.57 -16.23
CA TRP A 45 1.44 0.92 -14.88
C TRP A 45 2.95 1.03 -14.77
N ALA A 46 3.68 0.26 -15.56
CA ALA A 46 5.14 0.32 -15.59
C ALA A 46 5.68 1.50 -16.43
N SER A 47 4.82 2.16 -17.22
CA SER A 47 5.20 3.19 -18.19
C SER A 47 5.62 4.52 -17.54
N ASN A 48 6.61 5.21 -18.16
CA ASN A 48 6.96 6.61 -17.84
C ASN A 48 6.26 7.63 -18.76
N TRP A 49 5.24 7.22 -19.51
CA TRP A 49 4.49 8.11 -20.39
C TRP A 49 3.78 9.22 -19.60
N PRO A 50 3.66 10.45 -20.14
CA PRO A 50 4.11 10.95 -21.46
C PRO A 50 5.53 11.53 -21.46
N THR A 51 6.06 11.90 -20.29
CA THR A 51 7.29 12.71 -20.19
C THR A 51 8.57 11.87 -20.25
N GLY A 52 8.47 10.54 -20.24
CA GLY A 52 9.60 9.60 -20.23
C GLY A 52 10.35 9.54 -18.90
N LYS A 53 10.05 10.42 -17.94
CA LYS A 53 10.75 10.54 -16.66
C LYS A 53 9.86 10.33 -15.43
N SER A 54 8.54 10.35 -15.57
CA SER A 54 7.60 10.33 -14.44
C SER A 54 6.49 9.30 -14.62
N PRO A 55 6.12 8.53 -13.58
CA PRO A 55 5.02 7.57 -13.63
C PRO A 55 3.67 8.28 -13.52
N LEU A 56 3.26 8.98 -14.60
CA LEU A 56 1.96 9.67 -14.64
C LEU A 56 0.77 8.72 -14.38
N PRO A 57 0.72 7.49 -14.92
CA PRO A 57 -0.36 6.54 -14.65
C PRO A 57 -0.54 6.25 -13.15
N GLY A 58 0.56 6.00 -12.45
CA GLY A 58 0.55 5.76 -11.01
C GLY A 58 0.10 6.99 -10.22
N TYR A 59 0.49 8.19 -10.65
CA TYR A 59 0.10 9.45 -10.02
C TYR A 59 -1.39 9.75 -10.19
N ILE A 60 -1.98 9.45 -11.36
CA ILE A 60 -3.40 9.72 -11.63
C ILE A 60 -4.32 8.95 -10.68
N ILE A 61 -4.00 7.70 -10.32
CA ILE A 61 -4.78 6.95 -9.31
C ILE A 61 -4.84 7.74 -8.01
N HIS A 62 -3.71 8.29 -7.55
CA HIS A 62 -3.63 9.00 -6.27
C HIS A 62 -4.22 10.41 -6.35
N LEU A 63 -4.26 10.99 -7.55
CA LEU A 63 -4.85 12.30 -7.79
C LEU A 63 -6.39 12.27 -7.64
N ILE A 64 -7.05 11.21 -8.08
CA ILE A 64 -8.52 11.06 -7.99
C ILE A 64 -9.04 11.17 -6.54
N PRO A 65 -8.60 10.34 -5.56
CA PRO A 65 -9.06 10.44 -4.18
C PRO A 65 -8.64 11.78 -3.57
N THR A 66 -7.50 12.34 -3.96
CA THR A 66 -7.07 13.68 -3.51
C THR A 66 -8.06 14.76 -3.95
N ILE A 67 -8.47 14.78 -5.22
CA ILE A 67 -9.48 15.72 -5.73
C ILE A 67 -10.81 15.51 -5.03
N VAL A 68 -11.24 14.26 -4.85
CA VAL A 68 -12.49 13.94 -4.13
C VAL A 68 -12.45 14.48 -2.70
N ILE A 69 -11.32 14.35 -2.00
CA ILE A 69 -11.13 14.87 -0.64
C ILE A 69 -11.17 16.41 -0.62
N ILE A 70 -10.54 17.07 -1.59
CA ILE A 70 -10.52 18.54 -1.67
C ILE A 70 -11.93 19.09 -1.91
N ILE A 71 -12.72 18.43 -2.76
CA ILE A 71 -14.09 18.84 -3.08
C ILE A 71 -15.08 18.45 -1.97
N ALA A 72 -14.75 17.44 -1.16
CA ALA A 72 -15.65 16.94 -0.13
C ALA A 72 -16.01 18.03 0.90
N PRO A 73 -17.30 18.17 1.28
CA PRO A 73 -17.72 19.08 2.34
C PRO A 73 -16.93 18.85 3.63
N HIS A 74 -16.49 19.91 4.29
CA HIS A 74 -15.58 19.87 5.46
C HIS A 74 -16.02 18.86 6.55
N ARG A 75 -17.32 18.76 6.83
CA ARG A 75 -17.87 17.78 7.79
C ARG A 75 -17.64 16.33 7.38
N ARG A 76 -17.76 16.02 6.08
CA ARG A 76 -17.53 14.66 5.54
C ARG A 76 -16.05 14.30 5.55
N TRP A 77 -15.16 15.27 5.31
CA TRP A 77 -13.71 15.07 5.42
C TRP A 77 -13.28 14.73 6.85
N LEU A 78 -13.75 15.48 7.87
CA LEU A 78 -13.42 15.23 9.28
C LEU A 78 -13.80 13.80 9.71
N ILE A 79 -14.95 13.33 9.22
CA ILE A 79 -15.44 11.98 9.47
C ILE A 79 -14.54 10.96 8.78
N LEU A 80 -14.27 11.12 7.49
CA LEU A 80 -13.43 10.20 6.72
C LEU A 80 -11.97 10.16 7.24
N SER A 81 -11.40 11.30 7.63
CA SER A 81 -10.03 11.37 8.18
C SER A 81 -9.91 10.72 9.55
N SER A 82 -10.95 10.84 10.39
CA SER A 82 -11.05 10.15 11.68
C SER A 82 -11.22 8.63 11.50
N TRP A 83 -11.80 8.19 10.37
CA TRP A 83 -11.93 6.77 10.02
C TRP A 83 -10.60 6.20 9.54
N THR A 84 -10.00 6.82 8.52
CA THR A 84 -8.72 6.38 7.94
C THR A 84 -7.56 6.42 8.93
N SER A 85 -7.56 7.35 9.89
CA SER A 85 -6.49 7.41 10.90
C SER A 85 -6.51 6.26 11.91
N ARG A 86 -7.67 5.64 12.15
CA ARG A 86 -7.81 4.47 13.04
C ARG A 86 -7.46 3.17 12.34
N ASP A 87 -7.86 3.04 11.08
CA ASP A 87 -7.49 1.92 10.24
C ASP A 87 -6.12 2.20 9.66
N ASN A 88 -5.06 1.98 10.44
CA ASN A 88 -3.70 2.20 9.95
C ASN A 88 -3.21 0.95 9.19
N PRO A 89 -3.33 0.86 7.84
CA PRO A 89 -2.87 -0.31 7.09
C PRO A 89 -1.36 -0.49 7.20
N LEU A 90 -0.61 0.61 7.39
CA LEU A 90 0.84 0.56 7.58
C LEU A 90 1.19 -0.20 8.87
N GLN A 91 0.32 -0.17 9.89
CA GLN A 91 0.52 -0.95 11.11
C GLN A 91 0.45 -2.46 10.85
N VAL A 92 -0.48 -2.91 10.00
CA VAL A 92 -0.58 -4.32 9.60
C VAL A 92 0.63 -4.73 8.77
N ILE A 93 1.09 -3.85 7.87
CA ILE A 93 2.30 -4.06 7.08
C ILE A 93 3.54 -4.15 7.98
N ASN A 94 3.69 -3.25 8.96
CA ASN A 94 4.80 -3.26 9.91
C ASN A 94 4.84 -4.55 10.72
N PHE A 95 3.67 -5.03 11.18
CA PHE A 95 3.54 -6.32 11.83
C PHE A 95 3.97 -7.47 10.90
N ALA A 96 3.52 -7.48 9.64
CA ALA A 96 3.92 -8.48 8.66
C ALA A 96 5.43 -8.46 8.36
N ILE A 97 6.04 -7.27 8.30
CA ILE A 97 7.49 -7.08 8.09
C ILE A 97 8.28 -7.71 9.24
N VAL A 98 7.92 -7.41 10.50
CA VAL A 98 8.65 -7.96 11.65
C VAL A 98 8.46 -9.47 11.79
N VAL A 99 7.25 -9.99 11.53
CA VAL A 99 7.00 -11.43 11.46
C VAL A 99 7.82 -12.07 10.34
N GLY A 100 7.87 -11.45 9.15
CA GLY A 100 8.69 -11.87 8.02
C GLY A 100 10.18 -11.89 8.34
N LEU A 101 10.67 -10.93 9.14
CA LEU A 101 12.05 -10.91 9.63
C LEU A 101 12.37 -12.13 10.50
N PHE A 102 11.48 -12.48 11.44
CA PHE A 102 11.64 -13.68 12.27
C PHE A 102 11.57 -14.96 11.44
N TRP A 103 10.61 -15.03 10.52
CA TRP A 103 10.45 -16.17 9.62
C TRP A 103 11.68 -16.38 8.72
N LEU A 104 12.21 -15.32 8.11
CA LEU A 104 13.44 -15.36 7.32
C LEU A 104 14.63 -15.80 8.17
N ARG A 105 14.71 -15.32 9.43
CA ARG A 105 15.78 -15.69 10.36
C ARG A 105 15.77 -17.17 10.71
N TRP A 106 14.58 -17.75 10.85
CA TRP A 106 14.40 -19.19 11.08
C TRP A 106 14.70 -20.01 9.83
N ARG A 107 14.13 -19.63 8.67
CA ARG A 107 14.13 -20.48 7.47
C ARG A 107 15.46 -20.46 6.72
N ARG A 108 16.18 -19.34 6.77
CA ARG A 108 17.45 -19.14 6.05
C ARG A 108 18.50 -18.51 6.98
N PRO A 109 19.03 -19.28 7.94
CA PRO A 109 20.07 -18.79 8.86
C PRO A 109 21.42 -18.60 8.15
N ASP A 110 21.60 -19.25 7.01
CA ASP A 110 22.81 -19.34 6.17
C ASP A 110 23.10 -18.10 5.32
N ILE A 111 22.11 -17.22 5.11
CA ILE A 111 22.28 -16.01 4.30
C ILE A 111 23.15 -14.99 5.04
N GLU A 112 24.21 -14.51 4.40
CA GLU A 112 25.02 -13.39 4.89
C GLU A 112 24.20 -12.10 4.93
N ARG A 113 24.14 -11.49 6.12
CA ARG A 113 23.36 -10.26 6.35
C ARG A 113 24.30 -9.12 6.68
N PRO A 114 24.36 -8.07 5.84
CA PRO A 114 25.20 -6.90 6.10
C PRO A 114 24.76 -6.14 7.36
N PHE A 115 23.47 -6.24 7.72
CA PHE A 115 22.92 -5.67 8.94
C PHE A 115 22.12 -6.72 9.72
N LYS A 116 22.36 -6.82 11.04
CA LYS A 116 21.67 -7.76 11.93
C LYS A 116 21.00 -6.99 13.07
N VAL A 117 19.67 -7.06 13.12
CA VAL A 117 18.87 -6.49 14.21
C VAL A 117 19.05 -7.33 15.48
N TRP A 118 19.22 -6.62 16.61
CA TRP A 118 19.28 -7.22 17.94
C TRP A 118 17.95 -7.86 18.32
N TRP A 119 18.00 -9.08 18.87
CA TRP A 119 16.81 -9.84 19.25
C TRP A 119 15.85 -9.08 20.17
N PRO A 120 16.31 -8.39 21.24
CA PRO A 120 15.40 -7.64 22.12
C PRO A 120 14.65 -6.53 21.40
N VAL A 121 15.32 -5.83 20.47
CA VAL A 121 14.72 -4.72 19.70
C VAL A 121 13.63 -5.25 18.76
N ALA A 122 13.90 -6.37 18.07
CA ALA A 122 12.92 -6.99 17.19
C ALA A 122 11.70 -7.51 17.97
N ILE A 123 11.91 -8.12 19.14
CA ILE A 123 10.82 -8.61 20.01
C ILE A 123 10.00 -7.43 20.54
N PHE A 124 10.66 -6.36 21.00
CA PHE A 124 9.99 -5.15 21.44
C PHE A 124 9.15 -4.53 20.32
N PHE A 125 9.71 -4.42 19.11
CA PHE A 125 8.98 -3.88 17.96
C PHE A 125 7.78 -4.76 17.56
N LEU A 126 7.92 -6.09 17.65
CA LEU A 126 6.81 -7.03 17.45
C LEU A 126 5.72 -6.81 18.50
N ALA A 127 6.09 -6.75 19.78
CA ALA A 127 5.16 -6.52 20.88
C ALA A 127 4.44 -5.17 20.74
N ALA A 128 5.16 -4.09 20.41
CA ALA A 128 4.59 -2.78 20.15
C ALA A 128 3.64 -2.80 18.95
N SER A 129 4.03 -3.51 17.87
CA SER A 129 3.20 -3.61 16.67
C SER A 129 1.92 -4.40 16.93
N THR A 130 2.00 -5.49 17.69
CA THR A 130 0.83 -6.26 18.15
C THR A 130 -0.04 -5.43 19.09
N PHE A 131 0.56 -4.69 20.02
CA PHE A 131 -0.19 -3.81 20.91
C PHE A 131 -0.97 -2.75 20.14
N LEU A 132 -0.35 -2.09 19.15
CA LEU A 132 -1.02 -1.11 18.31
C LEU A 132 -2.14 -1.72 17.46
N LEU A 133 -1.96 -2.94 16.94
CA LEU A 133 -3.02 -3.67 16.24
C LEU A 133 -4.18 -4.03 17.16
N VAL A 134 -3.91 -4.42 18.41
CA VAL A 134 -4.97 -4.73 19.38
C VAL A 134 -5.63 -3.47 19.89
N ALA A 135 -4.87 -2.38 20.04
CA ALA A 135 -5.35 -1.10 20.56
C ALA A 135 -6.45 -0.49 19.69
N THR A 136 -6.43 -0.71 18.37
CA THR A 136 -7.51 -0.25 17.48
C THR A 136 -8.84 -0.94 17.78
N PHE A 137 -8.82 -2.17 18.31
CA PHE A 137 -10.02 -2.90 18.74
C PHE A 137 -10.46 -2.57 20.18
N LEU A 138 -9.65 -1.83 20.95
CA LEU A 138 -10.01 -1.47 22.31
C LEU A 138 -11.14 -0.44 22.31
N ARG A 139 -12.19 -0.79 23.04
CA ARG A 139 -13.44 -0.02 23.13
C ARG A 139 -13.19 1.34 23.82
N PRO A 140 -13.60 2.47 23.22
CA PRO A 140 -13.58 3.75 23.92
C PRO A 140 -14.59 3.75 25.09
N ALA A 141 -14.22 4.39 26.21
CA ALA A 141 -14.92 4.30 27.50
C ALA A 141 -16.41 4.72 27.43
N ASN A 142 -16.77 5.57 26.46
CA ASN A 142 -18.11 6.09 26.25
C ASN A 142 -19.03 5.17 25.43
N ARG A 143 -18.57 4.01 24.92
CA ARG A 143 -19.33 3.05 24.07
C ARG A 143 -19.96 3.62 22.80
N ILE A 144 -19.80 4.91 22.57
CA ILE A 144 -20.24 5.66 21.41
C ILE A 144 -18.99 5.82 20.55
N GLY A 145 -18.98 5.21 19.35
CA GLY A 145 -17.94 5.53 18.38
C GLY A 145 -18.01 7.02 18.04
N ASP A 146 -16.89 7.64 17.69
CA ASP A 146 -16.81 9.08 17.36
C ASP A 146 -17.77 9.49 16.22
N THR A 147 -18.38 8.52 15.51
CA THR A 147 -19.39 8.74 14.49
C THR A 147 -20.64 7.87 14.74
N PRO A 148 -21.62 8.32 15.54
CA PRO A 148 -22.93 7.69 15.60
C PRO A 148 -23.57 7.68 14.20
N PRO A 149 -24.20 6.58 13.74
CA PRO A 149 -24.56 5.34 14.44
C PRO A 149 -23.61 4.15 14.19
N LEU A 150 -22.38 4.36 13.69
CA LEU A 150 -21.52 3.26 13.25
C LEU A 150 -20.83 2.54 14.42
N PRO A 151 -20.76 1.19 14.41
CA PRO A 151 -20.03 0.43 15.42
C PRO A 151 -18.52 0.71 15.37
N TYR A 152 -17.88 0.86 16.54
CA TYR A 152 -16.44 1.18 16.63
C TYR A 152 -15.52 0.11 15.99
N TRP A 153 -15.95 -1.15 15.95
CA TRP A 153 -15.17 -2.27 15.39
C TRP A 153 -15.30 -2.38 13.88
N LEU A 154 -16.28 -1.69 13.27
CA LEU A 154 -16.54 -1.76 11.83
C LEU A 154 -15.32 -1.32 11.03
N TYR A 155 -14.68 -0.25 11.46
CA TYR A 155 -13.46 0.31 10.84
C TYR A 155 -12.35 -0.74 10.76
N CYS A 156 -12.02 -1.37 11.90
CA CYS A 156 -10.95 -2.36 11.95
C CYS A 156 -11.23 -3.57 11.06
N ILE A 157 -12.50 -4.01 10.98
CA ILE A 157 -12.89 -5.09 10.07
C ILE A 157 -12.79 -4.65 8.61
N VAL A 158 -13.21 -3.44 8.26
CA VAL A 158 -13.07 -2.89 6.90
C VAL A 158 -11.59 -2.82 6.50
N GLY A 159 -10.72 -2.33 7.39
CA GLY A 159 -9.27 -2.28 7.15
C GLY A 159 -8.68 -3.67 6.87
N ILE A 160 -9.03 -4.68 7.68
CA ILE A 160 -8.61 -6.07 7.45
C ILE A 160 -9.21 -6.62 6.15
N ALA A 161 -10.48 -6.34 5.87
CA ALA A 161 -11.15 -6.81 4.65
C ALA A 161 -10.49 -6.26 3.39
N VAL A 162 -10.08 -4.98 3.38
CA VAL A 162 -9.36 -4.36 2.26
C VAL A 162 -8.00 -5.03 2.05
N LEU A 163 -7.27 -5.32 3.13
CA LEU A 163 -5.98 -6.02 3.04
C LEU A 163 -6.15 -7.46 2.54
N LEU A 164 -7.12 -8.19 3.08
CA LEU A 164 -7.45 -9.55 2.63
C LEU A 164 -7.90 -9.57 1.17
N PHE A 165 -8.69 -8.60 0.75
CA PHE A 165 -9.09 -8.45 -0.65
C PHE A 165 -7.88 -8.29 -1.57
N GLY A 166 -6.87 -7.50 -1.17
CA GLY A 166 -5.62 -7.39 -1.91
C GLY A 166 -4.88 -8.73 -2.05
N VAL A 167 -4.81 -9.51 -0.97
CA VAL A 167 -4.20 -10.86 -0.99
C VAL A 167 -4.99 -11.81 -1.89
N ILE A 168 -6.32 -11.81 -1.80
CA ILE A 168 -7.21 -12.64 -2.62
C ILE A 168 -7.09 -12.26 -4.10
N TYR A 169 -7.08 -10.97 -4.41
CA TYR A 169 -6.90 -10.48 -5.78
C TYR A 169 -5.57 -10.97 -6.38
N TRP A 170 -4.48 -10.82 -5.63
CA TRP A 170 -3.16 -11.30 -6.05
C TRP A 170 -3.11 -12.82 -6.21
N ALA A 171 -3.67 -13.57 -5.26
CA ALA A 171 -3.73 -15.02 -5.31
C ALA A 171 -4.58 -15.52 -6.50
N GLY A 172 -5.70 -14.87 -6.76
CA GLY A 172 -6.55 -15.12 -7.92
C GLY A 172 -5.76 -15.00 -9.23
N TRP A 173 -5.00 -13.91 -9.40
CA TRP A 173 -4.13 -13.73 -10.56
C TRP A 173 -3.05 -14.81 -10.71
N ARG A 174 -2.56 -15.39 -9.61
CA ARG A 174 -1.54 -16.47 -9.64
C ARG A 174 -2.14 -17.86 -9.90
N VAL A 175 -3.38 -18.09 -9.49
CA VAL A 175 -4.03 -19.41 -9.53
C VAL A 175 -4.94 -19.58 -10.75
N VAL A 176 -5.70 -18.55 -11.14
CA VAL A 176 -6.65 -18.59 -12.27
C VAL A 176 -5.99 -18.99 -13.59
N PRO A 177 -4.81 -18.46 -13.99
CA PRO A 177 -4.14 -18.88 -15.22
C PRO A 177 -3.75 -20.36 -15.19
N ARG A 178 -3.29 -20.85 -14.03
CA ARG A 178 -2.93 -22.27 -13.84
C ARG A 178 -4.14 -23.19 -13.94
N TRP A 179 -5.29 -22.79 -13.42
CA TRP A 179 -6.55 -23.55 -13.58
C TRP A 179 -7.05 -23.56 -15.03
N LEU A 180 -6.77 -22.51 -15.81
CA LEU A 180 -7.11 -22.42 -17.23
C LEU A 180 -6.06 -23.08 -18.15
N GLY A 181 -5.05 -23.76 -17.59
CA GLY A 181 -4.01 -24.43 -18.37
C GLY A 181 -3.02 -23.48 -19.04
N TYR A 182 -2.87 -22.25 -18.52
CA TYR A 182 -1.89 -21.28 -18.98
C TYR A 182 -0.81 -21.06 -17.92
N GLU A 183 0.45 -21.14 -18.33
CA GLU A 183 1.58 -20.69 -17.53
C GLU A 183 1.81 -19.20 -17.78
N LEU A 184 1.83 -18.41 -16.70
CA LEU A 184 2.28 -17.02 -16.77
C LEU A 184 3.80 -17.05 -16.93
N VAL A 185 4.28 -16.91 -18.16
CA VAL A 185 5.72 -16.78 -18.43
C VAL A 185 6.07 -15.30 -18.31
N PRO A 186 6.88 -14.89 -17.33
CA PRO A 186 7.38 -13.52 -17.24
C PRO A 186 8.31 -13.26 -18.43
N GLN A 187 7.80 -12.62 -19.47
CA GLN A 187 8.60 -12.12 -20.58
C GLN A 187 9.02 -10.68 -20.27
N LYS A 188 10.33 -10.44 -20.30
CA LYS A 188 10.88 -9.09 -20.19
C LYS A 188 10.77 -8.41 -21.54
N GLU A 189 9.78 -7.55 -21.71
CA GLU A 189 9.70 -6.67 -22.86
C GLU A 189 10.35 -5.32 -22.54
N VAL A 190 11.13 -4.80 -23.48
CA VAL A 190 11.68 -3.45 -23.38
C VAL A 190 10.65 -2.50 -24.00
N LEU A 191 10.07 -1.62 -23.17
CA LEU A 191 9.18 -0.56 -23.66
C LEU A 191 9.98 0.41 -24.55
N SER A 192 9.26 1.18 -25.38
CA SER A 192 9.83 2.15 -26.32
C SER A 192 10.69 3.25 -25.67
N ASP A 193 10.64 3.38 -24.35
CA ASP A 193 11.46 4.31 -23.54
C ASP A 193 12.72 3.64 -22.93
N GLY A 194 12.99 2.37 -23.25
CA GLY A 194 14.11 1.59 -22.71
C GLY A 194 13.81 0.90 -21.38
N THR A 195 12.60 1.04 -20.82
CA THR A 195 12.22 0.40 -19.56
C THR A 195 11.97 -1.10 -19.74
N VAL A 196 12.68 -1.94 -19.00
CA VAL A 196 12.43 -3.38 -18.96
C VAL A 196 11.19 -3.65 -18.09
N VAL A 197 10.14 -4.22 -18.68
CA VAL A 197 8.88 -4.57 -18.00
C VAL A 197 8.67 -6.06 -18.10
N THR A 198 8.37 -6.69 -16.96
CA THR A 198 8.00 -8.11 -16.93
C THR A 198 6.51 -8.24 -17.24
N LEU A 199 6.18 -8.51 -18.51
CA LEU A 199 4.82 -8.83 -18.92
C LEU A 199 4.61 -10.33 -18.76
N SER A 200 3.54 -10.71 -18.08
CA SER A 200 3.16 -12.13 -17.97
C SER A 200 2.39 -12.52 -19.22
N THR A 201 3.05 -13.21 -20.14
CA THR A 201 2.41 -13.77 -21.34
C THR A 201 1.81 -15.12 -20.99
N TYR A 202 0.56 -15.35 -21.35
CA TYR A 202 -0.13 -16.63 -21.17
C TYR A 202 0.39 -17.64 -22.18
N LYS A 203 1.15 -18.65 -21.73
CA LYS A 203 1.56 -19.77 -22.58
C LYS A 203 0.71 -20.99 -22.23
N LYS A 204 -0.01 -21.54 -23.21
CA LYS A 204 -0.82 -22.75 -23.00
C LYS A 204 0.12 -23.91 -22.66
N ILE A 205 -0.17 -24.62 -21.57
CA ILE A 205 0.51 -25.85 -21.20
C ILE A 205 0.11 -26.88 -22.26
N GLN A 206 1.10 -27.36 -23.02
CA GLN A 206 0.95 -28.42 -24.02
C GLN A 206 0.96 -29.78 -23.34
#